data_AF-A0A9F1UCF2-F1
#
_entry.id   AF-A0A9F1UCF2-F1
#
_cell.length_a   1.000
_cell.length_b   1.000
_cell.length_c   1.000
_cell.angle_alpha   90.00
_cell.angle_beta   90.00
_cell.angle_gamma   90.00
#
_symmetry.space_group_name_H-M   'P 1'
#
loop_
_entity.id
_entity.type
_entity.pdbx_description
1 polymer ?
#
loop_
_entity_poly.entity_id
_entity_poly.type
_entity_poly.pdbx_seq_one_letter_code
_entity_poly.pdbx_strand_id
1 'polypeptide(L)' 'AGVKEYKLNYYTPEYETKDTDILAAFRVTPQPGVPPEEAGAAVAAESSTGTWTTVWTDGLTSLDRYKGRCYHIE' A
#
# COMPACT_ATOMS: atom_id res chain seq x y z
N ALA A 1 -11.31 -1.83 -13.44
CA ALA A 1 -10.44 -2.78 -14.14
C ALA A 1 -9.30 -2.02 -14.78
N GLY A 2 -8.15 -2.68 -14.94
CA GLY A 2 -6.93 -2.06 -15.45
C GLY A 2 -5.93 -1.69 -14.35
N VAL A 3 -4.74 -1.31 -14.79
CA VAL A 3 -3.62 -0.91 -13.94
C VAL A 3 -3.90 0.45 -13.31
N LYS A 4 -3.57 0.59 -12.02
CA LYS A 4 -3.68 1.83 -11.26
C LYS A 4 -2.46 1.99 -10.36
N GLU A 5 -2.13 3.22 -10.02
CA GLU A 5 -1.09 3.53 -9.03
C GLU A 5 -1.46 2.93 -7.66
N TYR A 6 -0.48 2.34 -6.98
CA TYR A 6 -0.67 1.74 -5.65
C TYR A 6 -0.97 2.80 -4.59
N LYS A 7 -0.38 4.00 -4.71
CA LYS A 7 -0.55 5.09 -3.74
C LYS A 7 -2.01 5.50 -3.54
N LEU A 8 -2.87 5.28 -4.53
CA LEU A 8 -4.30 5.62 -4.44
C LEU A 8 -5.04 4.83 -3.35
N ASN A 9 -4.57 3.62 -3.02
CA ASN A 9 -5.25 2.74 -2.06
C ASN A 9 -4.39 2.37 -0.86
N TYR A 10 -3.07 2.33 -1.02
CA TYR A 10 -2.13 1.79 -0.03
C TYR A 10 -1.24 2.86 0.61
N TYR A 11 -1.27 4.12 0.14
CA TYR A 11 -0.66 5.25 0.85
C TYR A 11 -1.74 5.98 1.66
N THR A 12 -1.61 5.95 2.98
CA THR A 12 -2.59 6.52 3.92
C THR A 12 -1.84 7.23 5.05
N PRO A 13 -1.27 8.43 4.81
CA PRO A 13 -0.40 9.11 5.77
C PRO A 13 -1.11 9.54 7.06
N GLU A 14 -2.43 9.64 7.04
CA GLU A 14 -3.27 9.97 8.20
C GLU A 14 -3.70 8.74 9.00
N TYR A 15 -3.23 7.53 8.64
CA TYR A 15 -3.59 6.33 9.38
C TYR A 15 -2.95 6.31 10.76
N GLU A 16 -3.80 6.32 11.79
CA GLU A 16 -3.38 6.07 13.17
C GLU A 16 -3.14 4.57 13.39
N THR A 17 -1.90 4.23 13.74
CA THR A 17 -1.52 2.85 14.04
C THR A 17 -2.19 2.36 15.31
N LYS A 18 -2.48 1.06 15.37
CA LYS A 18 -3.07 0.40 16.53
C LYS A 18 -2.04 -0.51 17.18
N ASP A 19 -2.21 -0.75 18.48
CA ASP A 19 -1.33 -1.67 19.24
C ASP A 19 -1.32 -3.11 18.70
N THR A 20 -2.37 -3.49 17.96
CA THR A 20 -2.51 -4.81 17.34
C THR A 20 -1.90 -4.90 15.93
N ASP A 21 -1.47 -3.78 15.35
CA ASP A 21 -0.90 -3.76 14.00
C ASP A 21 0.55 -4.29 14.03
N ILE A 22 0.93 -5.02 12.99
CA ILE A 22 2.34 -5.41 12.76
C ILE A 22 3.00 -4.28 11.98
N LEU A 23 4.02 -3.66 12.57
CA LEU A 23 4.77 -2.58 11.95
C LEU A 23 6.06 -3.10 11.31
N ALA A 24 6.37 -2.61 10.11
CA ALA A 24 7.60 -2.91 9.40
C ALA A 24 8.22 -1.61 8.86
N ALA A 25 9.52 -1.45 9.06
CA ALA A 25 10.29 -0.32 8.54
C ALA A 25 11.17 -0.82 7.37
N PHE A 26 11.07 -0.15 6.22
CA PHE A 26 11.84 -0.49 5.03
C PHE A 26 12.73 0.67 4.62
N ARG A 27 14.00 0.39 4.31
CA ARG A 27 14.84 1.32 3.55
C ARG A 27 14.61 1.05 2.06
N VAL A 28 13.86 1.93 1.41
CA VAL A 28 13.54 1.82 -0.02
C VAL A 28 14.37 2.83 -0.81
N THR A 29 14.91 2.41 -1.94
CA THR A 29 15.54 3.30 -2.92
C THR A 29 14.73 3.23 -4.21
N PRO A 30 13.80 4.17 -4.45
CA PRO A 30 13.02 4.22 -5.67
C PRO A 30 13.93 4.40 -6.90
N GLN A 31 13.50 3.85 -8.04
CA GLN A 31 14.14 4.16 -9.32
C GLN A 31 13.92 5.64 -9.69
N PRO A 32 14.81 6.26 -10.48
CA PRO A 32 14.63 7.64 -10.94
C PRO A 32 13.25 7.85 -11.58
N GLY A 33 12.54 8.89 -11.14
CA GLY A 33 11.18 9.21 -11.63
C GLY A 33 10.04 8.49 -10.91
N VAL A 34 10.32 7.56 -10.00
CA VAL A 34 9.29 6.93 -9.15
C VAL A 34 9.13 7.73 -7.85
N PRO A 35 7.93 8.27 -7.55
CA PRO A 35 7.68 8.97 -6.29
C PRO A 35 7.84 8.02 -5.08
N PRO A 36 8.41 8.48 -3.95
CA PRO A 36 8.52 7.68 -2.73
C PRO A 36 7.18 7.09 -2.25
N GLU A 37 6.08 7.85 -2.38
CA GLU A 37 4.74 7.42 -1.98
C GLU A 37 4.27 6.21 -2.79
N GLU A 38 4.56 6.20 -4.10
CA GLU A 38 4.22 5.07 -4.96
C GLU A 38 5.09 3.85 -4.65
N ALA A 39 6.39 4.05 -4.41
CA ALA A 39 7.28 2.95 -4.05
C ALA A 39 6.91 2.34 -2.69
N GLY A 40 6.63 3.16 -1.68
CA GLY A 40 6.19 2.71 -0.36
C GLY A 40 4.82 2.02 -0.41
N ALA A 41 3.88 2.57 -1.17
CA ALA A 41 2.57 1.96 -1.39
C ALA A 41 2.66 0.62 -2.13
N ALA A 42 3.55 0.47 -3.11
CA ALA A 42 3.78 -0.79 -3.81
C ALA A 42 4.31 -1.88 -2.87
N VAL A 43 5.25 -1.55 -1.97
CA VAL A 43 5.72 -2.46 -0.92
C VAL A 43 4.56 -2.87 -0.02
N ALA A 44 3.75 -1.92 0.45
CA ALA A 44 2.59 -2.20 1.30
C ALA A 44 1.54 -3.07 0.59
N ALA A 45 1.30 -2.83 -0.70
CA ALA A 45 0.32 -3.55 -1.50
C ALA A 45 0.73 -5.02 -1.72
N GLU A 46 1.90 -5.26 -2.30
CA GLU A 46 2.35 -6.61 -2.70
C GLU A 46 2.76 -7.48 -1.50
N SER A 47 2.98 -6.90 -0.32
CA SER A 47 3.20 -7.63 0.93
C SER A 47 1.91 -7.93 1.71
N SER A 48 0.75 -7.50 1.20
CA SER A 48 -0.55 -7.73 1.83
C SER A 48 -1.57 -8.34 0.86
N THR A 49 -2.23 -7.52 0.05
CA THR A 49 -3.40 -7.91 -0.75
C THR A 49 -3.39 -7.39 -2.18
N GLY A 50 -2.42 -6.55 -2.56
CA GLY A 50 -2.36 -5.92 -3.87
C GLY A 50 -1.73 -6.82 -4.94
N THR A 51 -2.02 -6.47 -6.20
CA THR A 51 -1.32 -6.99 -7.39
C THR A 51 -1.26 -5.87 -8.45
N TRP A 52 -0.57 -6.09 -9.57
CA TRP A 52 -0.28 -5.09 -10.61
C TRP A 52 -1.50 -4.51 -11.35
N THR A 53 -2.69 -5.07 -11.17
CA THR A 53 -3.93 -4.61 -11.82
C THR A 53 -5.12 -4.75 -10.89
N THR A 54 -6.13 -3.91 -11.07
CA THR A 54 -7.36 -3.99 -10.28
C THR A 54 -8.14 -5.27 -10.59
N VAL A 55 -8.50 -6.02 -9.55
CA VAL A 55 -9.31 -7.23 -9.65
C VAL A 55 -10.69 -6.99 -9.03
N TRP A 56 -11.73 -7.52 -9.68
CA TRP A 56 -13.10 -7.31 -9.19
C TRP A 56 -13.38 -8.03 -7.86
N THR A 57 -12.60 -9.08 -7.56
CA THR A 57 -12.70 -9.89 -6.34
C THR A 57 -12.38 -9.11 -5.07
N ASP A 58 -11.72 -7.95 -5.18
CA ASP A 58 -11.54 -7.03 -4.05
C ASP A 58 -12.89 -6.66 -3.40
N GLY A 59 -13.95 -6.55 -4.21
CA GLY A 59 -15.31 -6.24 -3.75
C GLY A 59 -16.01 -7.39 -3.00
N LEU A 60 -15.39 -8.57 -2.92
CA LEU A 60 -15.91 -9.72 -2.16
C LEU A 60 -15.37 -9.78 -0.72
N THR A 61 -14.47 -8.86 -0.35
CA THR A 61 -13.83 -8.83 0.97
C THR A 61 -13.82 -7.42 1.55
N SER A 62 -13.57 -7.29 2.84
CA SER A 62 -13.33 -5.99 3.46
C SER A 62 -11.90 -5.51 3.16
N LEU A 63 -11.63 -5.10 1.92
CA LEU A 63 -10.29 -4.69 1.49
C LEU A 63 -9.64 -3.67 2.44
N ASP A 64 -10.41 -2.68 2.92
CA ASP A 64 -9.88 -1.70 3.86
C ASP A 64 -9.37 -2.34 5.15
N ARG A 65 -9.98 -3.42 5.64
CA ARG A 65 -9.45 -4.14 6.81
C ARG A 65 -8.13 -4.85 6.53
N TYR A 66 -7.99 -5.48 5.36
CA TYR A 66 -6.90 -6.42 5.09
C TYR A 66 -5.71 -5.81 4.34
N LYS A 67 -5.88 -4.65 3.71
CA LYS A 67 -4.80 -3.97 3.02
C LYS A 67 -3.71 -3.52 3.99
N GLY A 68 -2.45 -3.68 3.59
CA GLY A 68 -1.32 -3.00 4.19
C GLY A 68 -1.43 -1.48 3.97
N ARG A 69 -0.68 -0.71 4.76
CA ARG A 69 -0.70 0.76 4.72
C ARG A 69 0.70 1.31 4.82
N CYS A 70 1.12 2.07 3.82
CA CYS A 70 2.25 2.98 3.93
C CYS A 70 1.72 4.27 4.56
N TYR A 71 1.98 4.47 5.85
CA TYR A 71 1.44 5.58 6.64
C TYR A 71 2.48 6.65 6.99
N HIS A 72 3.77 6.39 6.75
CA HIS A 72 4.83 7.33 7.04
C HIS A 72 6.01 7.13 6.10
N ILE A 73 6.60 8.23 5.66
CA ILE A 73 7.82 8.31 4.84
C ILE A 73 8.65 9.46 5.42
N GLU A 74 9.93 9.21 5.66
CA GLU A 74 10.93 10.19 6.15
C GLU A 74 11.78 10.74 5.00
#